data_AF-A0A7S4MDG2-F1
#
_entry.id   AF-A0A7S4MDG2-F1
#
_cell.length_a   1.000
_cell.length_b   1.000
_cell.length_c   1.000
_cell.angle_alpha   90.00
_cell.angle_beta   90.00
_cell.angle_gamma   90.00
#
_symmetry.space_group_name_H-M   'P 1'
#
loop_
_entity.id
_entity.type
_entity.pdbx_description
1 polymer ?
#
loop_
_entity_poly.entity_id
_entity_poly.type
_entity_poly.pdbx_seq_one_letter_code
_entity_poly.pdbx_strand_id
1 'polypeptide(L)'
;ARGPQDLTPLQLACVGSKSIRLMEVILSCPKVDISIKRNGKTIFNECCSSNSNPSRIAQLFLRHPNFESVIWNDDNTNMMWDRGIFRVEDLWKILLQDGRIDPSRPNDRSEYLIHSPLNDQKLQLLLDDERVDPNIVSSTKKSIWDSVTSSTLGTLLLHERVYCPPDDVFKRVVAKIFARRGNVELMAECCRFSGMGPDELFGFL
;
A
#
# COMPACT_ATOMS: atom_id res chain seq x y z
N ALA A 1 -10.73 -27.32 9.90
CA ALA A 1 -9.46 -26.81 9.33
C ALA A 1 -8.75 -27.97 8.65
N ARG A 2 -8.36 -27.85 7.37
CA ARG A 2 -7.61 -28.90 6.67
C ARG A 2 -6.23 -29.07 7.31
N GLY A 3 -5.83 -30.32 7.56
CA GLY A 3 -4.59 -30.67 8.23
C GLY A 3 -3.34 -30.36 7.39
N PRO A 4 -2.13 -30.48 7.96
CA PRO A 4 -0.86 -30.29 7.23
C PRO A 4 -0.62 -31.29 6.08
N GLN A 5 -1.42 -32.36 5.99
CA GLN A 5 -1.36 -33.39 4.95
C GLN A 5 -1.94 -32.94 3.59
N ASP A 6 -2.71 -31.84 3.54
CA ASP A 6 -3.35 -31.33 2.32
C ASP A 6 -2.57 -30.17 1.65
N LEU A 7 -1.34 -29.90 2.11
CA LEU A 7 -0.53 -28.79 1.60
C LEU A 7 0.27 -29.20 0.37
N THR A 8 0.23 -28.37 -0.66
CA THR A 8 1.10 -28.53 -1.83
C THR A 8 2.57 -28.35 -1.46
N PRO A 9 3.51 -28.85 -2.29
CA PRO A 9 4.94 -28.64 -2.05
C PRO A 9 5.32 -27.16 -1.87
N LEU A 10 4.68 -26.26 -2.61
CA LEU A 10 4.91 -24.82 -2.50
C LEU A 10 4.42 -24.27 -1.14
N GLN A 11 3.25 -24.69 -0.67
CA GLN A 11 2.74 -24.32 0.65
C GLN A 11 3.63 -24.83 1.78
N LEU A 12 4.12 -26.07 1.69
CA LEU A 12 5.08 -26.62 2.66
C LEU A 12 6.40 -25.85 2.65
N ALA A 13 6.87 -25.40 1.48
CA ALA A 13 8.03 -24.54 1.38
C ALA A 13 7.78 -23.18 2.06
N CYS A 14 6.58 -22.61 1.97
CA CYS A 14 6.27 -21.28 2.51
C CYS A 14 5.99 -21.26 4.02
N VAL A 15 5.30 -22.26 4.56
CA VAL A 15 4.94 -22.30 5.99
C VAL A 15 5.93 -23.12 6.81
N GLY A 16 6.42 -24.24 6.26
CA GLY A 16 7.26 -25.20 6.97
C GLY A 16 8.74 -24.80 6.95
N SER A 17 9.42 -25.13 5.85
CA SER A 17 10.89 -24.96 5.76
C SER A 17 11.31 -23.51 5.55
N LYS A 18 10.44 -22.67 4.98
CA LYS A 18 10.73 -21.29 4.56
C LYS A 18 11.95 -21.19 3.63
N SER A 19 12.29 -22.29 2.94
CA SER A 19 13.48 -22.38 2.10
C SER A 19 13.26 -21.67 0.76
N ILE A 20 13.91 -20.52 0.59
CA ILE A 20 13.90 -19.77 -0.68
C ILE A 20 14.44 -20.62 -1.83
N ARG A 21 15.47 -21.45 -1.59
CA ARG A 21 16.03 -22.35 -2.61
C ARG A 21 15.00 -23.37 -3.08
N LEU A 22 14.21 -23.92 -2.16
CA LEU A 22 13.15 -24.86 -2.51
C LEU A 22 12.05 -24.15 -3.31
N MET A 23 11.65 -22.94 -2.90
CA MET A 23 10.69 -22.13 -3.66
C MET A 23 11.20 -21.81 -5.07
N GLU A 24 12.48 -21.49 -5.23
CA GLU A 24 13.09 -21.21 -6.53
C GLU A 24 13.01 -22.42 -7.47
N VAL A 25 13.32 -23.63 -6.97
CA VAL A 25 13.18 -24.86 -7.74
C VAL A 25 11.71 -25.13 -8.10
N ILE A 26 10.80 -24.99 -7.14
CA ILE A 26 9.36 -25.25 -7.38
C ILE A 26 8.79 -24.24 -8.38
N LEU A 27 9.03 -22.95 -8.19
CA LEU A 27 8.54 -21.88 -9.07
C LEU A 27 9.24 -21.86 -10.44
N SER A 28 10.37 -22.53 -10.61
CA SER A 28 10.97 -22.73 -11.93
C SER A 28 10.11 -23.63 -12.85
N CYS A 29 9.18 -24.40 -12.29
CA CYS A 29 8.27 -25.26 -13.05
C CYS A 29 7.02 -24.49 -13.47
N PRO A 30 6.80 -24.20 -14.77
CA PRO A 30 5.65 -23.41 -15.25
C PRO A 30 4.28 -24.01 -14.97
N LYS A 31 4.23 -25.32 -14.69
CA LYS A 31 3.00 -26.09 -14.42
C LYS A 31 2.58 -26.06 -12.96
N VAL A 32 3.41 -25.50 -12.06
CA VAL A 32 3.04 -25.39 -10.66
C VAL A 32 1.84 -24.44 -10.56
N ASP A 33 0.80 -24.93 -9.89
CA ASP A 33 -0.34 -24.11 -9.55
C ASP A 33 0.06 -23.12 -8.45
N ILE A 34 0.10 -21.85 -8.80
CA ILE A 34 0.32 -20.76 -7.87
C ILE A 34 -0.98 -20.05 -7.49
N SER A 35 -2.12 -20.39 -8.09
CA SER A 35 -3.41 -19.75 -7.79
C SER A 35 -4.01 -20.19 -6.45
N ILE A 36 -3.34 -21.09 -5.75
CA ILE A 36 -3.78 -21.69 -4.49
C ILE A 36 -3.94 -20.60 -3.42
N LYS A 37 -5.05 -20.69 -2.68
CA LYS A 37 -5.36 -19.79 -1.57
C LYS A 37 -5.61 -20.58 -0.28
N ARG A 38 -5.24 -19.98 0.85
CA ARG A 38 -5.50 -20.53 2.19
C ARG A 38 -5.92 -19.41 3.14
N ASN A 39 -7.05 -19.59 3.82
CA ASN A 39 -7.61 -18.59 4.73
C ASN A 39 -7.76 -17.20 4.07
N GLY A 40 -8.18 -17.15 2.80
CA GLY A 40 -8.33 -15.90 2.03
C GLY A 40 -7.04 -15.31 1.47
N LYS A 41 -5.87 -15.90 1.76
CA LYS A 41 -4.56 -15.42 1.29
C LYS A 41 -4.08 -16.23 0.11
N THR A 42 -3.59 -15.54 -0.92
CA THR A 42 -2.83 -16.18 -2.00
C THR A 42 -1.54 -16.79 -1.47
N ILE A 43 -1.04 -17.83 -2.15
CA ILE A 43 0.27 -18.41 -1.81
C ILE A 43 1.38 -17.36 -1.87
N PHE A 44 1.31 -16.40 -2.80
CA PHE A 44 2.23 -15.26 -2.86
C PHE A 44 2.28 -14.50 -1.53
N ASN A 45 1.11 -14.09 -1.01
CA ASN A 45 1.02 -13.35 0.26
C ASN A 45 1.52 -14.20 1.45
N GLU A 46 1.19 -15.49 1.47
CA GLU A 46 1.66 -16.42 2.50
C GLU A 46 3.19 -16.56 2.48
N CYS A 47 3.80 -16.71 1.31
CA CYS A 47 5.25 -16.84 1.14
C CYS A 47 5.97 -15.54 1.51
N CYS A 48 5.52 -14.38 1.02
CA CYS A 48 6.15 -13.10 1.32
C CYS A 48 6.02 -12.70 2.80
N SER A 49 4.88 -12.97 3.45
CA SER A 49 4.68 -12.62 4.87
C SER A 49 5.42 -13.54 5.85
N SER A 50 5.72 -14.78 5.45
CA SER A 50 6.31 -15.78 6.34
C SER A 50 7.83 -15.87 6.28
N ASN A 51 8.46 -15.23 5.29
CA ASN A 51 9.87 -15.42 4.98
C ASN A 51 10.74 -14.20 5.34
N SER A 52 12.04 -14.42 5.54
CA SER A 52 12.98 -13.37 5.91
C SER A 52 13.42 -12.49 4.74
N ASN A 53 13.25 -12.96 3.50
CA ASN A 53 13.55 -12.18 2.29
C ASN A 53 12.33 -12.13 1.34
N PRO A 54 11.30 -11.33 1.70
CA PRO A 54 10.11 -11.14 0.87
C PRO A 54 10.44 -10.65 -0.55
N SER A 55 11.44 -9.77 -0.69
CA SER A 55 11.85 -9.19 -1.98
C SER A 55 12.33 -10.25 -2.97
N ARG A 56 13.15 -11.20 -2.51
CA ARG A 56 13.59 -12.32 -3.36
C ARG A 56 12.43 -13.22 -3.77
N ILE A 57 11.50 -13.49 -2.86
CA ILE A 57 10.31 -14.29 -3.16
C ILE A 57 9.44 -13.58 -4.20
N ALA A 58 9.21 -12.28 -4.02
CA ALA A 58 8.42 -11.52 -4.98
C ALA A 58 9.02 -11.62 -6.39
N GLN A 59 10.34 -11.43 -6.53
CA GLN A 59 11.02 -11.59 -7.81
C GLN A 59 10.86 -12.99 -8.43
N LEU A 60 10.82 -14.06 -7.63
CA LEU A 60 10.57 -15.42 -8.13
C LEU A 60 9.15 -15.55 -8.68
N PHE A 61 8.15 -15.05 -7.94
CA PHE A 61 6.75 -15.08 -8.37
C PHE A 61 6.49 -14.20 -9.59
N LEU A 62 7.07 -13.01 -9.67
CA LEU A 62 6.90 -12.09 -10.81
C LEU A 62 7.37 -12.72 -12.13
N ARG A 63 8.38 -13.59 -12.09
CA ARG A 63 8.87 -14.33 -13.27
C ARG A 63 7.99 -15.50 -13.67
N HIS A 64 7.06 -15.93 -12.80
CA HIS A 64 6.19 -17.06 -13.09
C HIS A 64 5.15 -16.66 -14.15
N PRO A 65 4.92 -17.47 -15.19
CA PRO A 65 4.01 -17.13 -16.29
C PRO A 65 2.57 -16.87 -15.83
N ASN A 66 2.15 -17.53 -14.76
CA ASN A 66 0.79 -17.41 -14.22
C ASN A 66 0.67 -16.38 -13.08
N PHE A 67 1.61 -15.43 -12.93
CA PHE A 67 1.59 -14.47 -11.81
C PHE A 67 0.28 -13.68 -11.67
N GLU A 68 -0.40 -13.39 -12.78
CA GLU A 68 -1.72 -12.76 -12.81
C GLU A 68 -2.75 -13.46 -11.90
N SER A 69 -2.64 -14.78 -11.71
CA SER A 69 -3.58 -15.55 -10.88
C SER A 69 -3.44 -15.30 -9.38
N VAL A 70 -2.41 -14.55 -8.94
CA VAL A 70 -2.17 -14.25 -7.51
C VAL A 70 -2.24 -12.75 -7.18
N ILE A 71 -2.52 -11.90 -8.18
CA ILE A 71 -2.65 -10.44 -7.98
C ILE A 71 -3.84 -10.10 -7.08
N TRP A 72 -4.93 -10.86 -7.19
CA TRP A 72 -6.18 -10.59 -6.51
C TRP A 72 -6.48 -11.60 -5.40
N ASN A 73 -6.83 -11.09 -4.22
CA ASN A 73 -7.33 -11.87 -3.10
C ASN A 73 -8.81 -12.25 -3.32
N ASP A 74 -9.39 -13.04 -2.41
CA ASP A 74 -10.79 -13.52 -2.52
C ASP A 74 -11.84 -12.40 -2.42
N ASP A 75 -11.50 -11.31 -1.74
CA ASP A 75 -12.28 -10.08 -1.65
C ASP A 75 -12.07 -9.15 -2.86
N ASN A 76 -11.49 -9.66 -3.96
CA ASN A 76 -11.16 -8.90 -5.16
C ASN A 76 -10.26 -7.68 -4.88
N THR A 77 -9.48 -7.74 -3.80
CA THR A 77 -8.48 -6.71 -3.48
C THR A 77 -7.13 -7.08 -4.08
N ASN A 78 -6.36 -6.06 -4.48
CA ASN A 78 -4.99 -6.32 -4.92
C ASN A 78 -4.14 -6.87 -3.75
N MET A 79 -3.09 -7.62 -4.06
CA MET A 79 -2.21 -8.25 -3.08
C MET A 79 -1.56 -7.27 -2.09
N MET A 80 -1.42 -5.99 -2.45
CA MET A 80 -0.78 -4.98 -1.60
C MET A 80 -1.60 -4.65 -0.35
N TRP A 81 -2.89 -5.00 -0.32
CA TRP A 81 -3.76 -4.89 0.86
C TRP A 81 -3.47 -5.93 1.94
N ASP A 82 -2.77 -7.04 1.65
CA ASP A 82 -2.41 -7.99 2.69
C ASP A 82 -1.46 -7.35 3.71
N ARG A 83 -1.75 -7.53 5.01
CA ARG A 83 -0.99 -6.89 6.10
C ARG A 83 0.51 -7.23 6.09
N GLY A 84 0.89 -8.40 5.59
CA GLY A 84 2.29 -8.79 5.45
C GLY A 84 2.99 -8.02 4.35
N ILE A 85 2.32 -7.82 3.21
CA ILE A 85 2.84 -7.04 2.08
C ILE A 85 2.82 -5.54 2.41
N PHE A 86 1.71 -5.05 2.97
CA PHE A 86 1.51 -3.65 3.32
C PHE A 86 2.63 -3.10 4.21
N ARG A 87 3.24 -3.92 5.07
CA ARG A 87 4.29 -3.50 6.01
C ARG A 87 5.68 -3.43 5.38
N VAL A 88 5.95 -4.16 4.30
CA VAL A 88 7.31 -4.28 3.74
C VAL A 88 7.51 -3.27 2.61
N GLU A 89 8.35 -2.26 2.83
CA GLU A 89 8.59 -1.17 1.88
C GLU A 89 9.23 -1.62 0.56
N ASP A 90 10.26 -2.47 0.63
CA ASP A 90 10.95 -2.94 -0.59
C ASP A 90 10.03 -3.73 -1.52
N LEU A 91 9.01 -4.39 -0.97
CA LEU A 91 8.00 -5.07 -1.78
C LEU A 91 7.17 -4.08 -2.60
N TRP A 92 6.84 -2.92 -2.06
CA TRP A 92 6.03 -1.95 -2.79
C TRP A 92 6.73 -1.47 -4.05
N LYS A 93 8.03 -1.19 -3.96
CA LYS A 93 8.85 -0.81 -5.12
C LYS A 93 8.82 -1.90 -6.19
N ILE A 94 9.10 -3.14 -5.79
CA ILE A 94 9.16 -4.29 -6.70
C ILE A 94 7.80 -4.54 -7.37
N LEU A 95 6.71 -4.46 -6.60
CA LEU A 95 5.36 -4.75 -7.10
C LEU A 95 4.82 -3.64 -8.00
N LEU A 96 5.02 -2.37 -7.63
CA LEU A 96 4.55 -1.24 -8.45
C LEU A 96 5.28 -1.16 -9.79
N GLN A 97 6.58 -1.49 -9.83
CA GLN A 97 7.40 -1.52 -11.05
C GLN A 97 6.95 -2.58 -12.08
N ASP A 98 6.29 -3.65 -11.65
CA ASP A 98 5.92 -4.76 -12.52
C ASP A 98 4.76 -4.43 -13.48
N GLY A 99 4.04 -3.32 -13.25
CA GLY A 99 3.02 -2.78 -14.15
C GLY A 99 1.70 -3.56 -14.20
N ARG A 100 1.72 -4.88 -13.97
CA ARG A 100 0.53 -5.75 -13.87
C ARG A 100 -0.32 -5.47 -12.63
N ILE A 101 0.32 -4.95 -11.58
CA ILE A 101 -0.35 -4.61 -10.32
C ILE A 101 -0.83 -3.18 -10.41
N ASP A 102 -2.15 -2.99 -10.44
CA ASP A 102 -2.80 -1.67 -10.50
C ASP A 102 -3.14 -1.17 -9.09
N PRO A 103 -2.40 -0.17 -8.56
CA PRO A 103 -2.64 0.37 -7.22
C PRO A 103 -3.84 1.34 -7.16
N SER A 104 -4.39 1.74 -8.30
CA SER A 104 -5.50 2.70 -8.38
C SER A 104 -6.87 2.06 -8.14
N ARG A 105 -6.94 0.72 -8.16
CA ARG A 105 -8.19 0.00 -7.94
C ARG A 105 -8.58 0.00 -6.47
N PRO A 106 -9.84 0.33 -6.14
CA PRO A 106 -10.31 0.26 -4.77
C PRO A 106 -10.50 -1.20 -4.33
N ASN A 107 -10.54 -1.42 -3.02
CA ASN A 107 -10.99 -2.68 -2.45
C ASN A 107 -12.52 -2.87 -2.56
N ASP A 108 -13.03 -4.01 -2.09
CA ASP A 108 -14.47 -4.32 -2.01
C ASP A 108 -15.29 -3.29 -1.23
N ARG A 109 -14.65 -2.54 -0.33
CA ARG A 109 -15.24 -1.45 0.46
C ARG A 109 -15.12 -0.08 -0.20
N SER A 110 -14.74 -0.03 -1.47
CA SER A 110 -14.50 1.22 -2.21
C SER A 110 -13.41 2.11 -1.61
N GLU A 111 -12.46 1.53 -0.87
CA GLU A 111 -11.32 2.25 -0.32
C GLU A 111 -10.11 2.13 -1.25
N TYR A 112 -9.42 3.25 -1.45
CA TYR A 112 -8.21 3.30 -2.27
C TYR A 112 -6.96 3.11 -1.41
N LEU A 113 -5.94 2.47 -1.97
CA LEU A 113 -4.70 2.21 -1.23
C LEU A 113 -4.02 3.51 -0.78
N ILE A 114 -4.12 4.57 -1.59
CA ILE A 114 -3.61 5.91 -1.27
C ILE A 114 -4.32 6.58 -0.09
N HIS A 115 -5.53 6.12 0.28
CA HIS A 115 -6.24 6.57 1.48
C HIS A 115 -5.86 5.76 2.73
N SER A 116 -4.82 4.93 2.69
CA SER A 116 -4.35 4.17 3.85
C SER A 116 -3.42 5.01 4.74
N PRO A 117 -3.18 4.63 6.01
CA PRO A 117 -2.16 5.24 6.85
C PRO A 117 -0.76 4.83 6.36
N LEU A 118 -0.28 5.49 5.30
CA LEU A 118 1.01 5.26 4.68
C LEU A 118 2.12 6.00 5.42
N ASN A 119 3.35 5.52 5.25
CA ASN A 119 4.54 6.32 5.57
C ASN A 119 4.98 7.10 4.33
N ASP A 120 5.90 8.05 4.53
CA ASP A 120 6.33 8.99 3.48
C ASP A 120 6.85 8.27 2.24
N GLN A 121 7.58 7.17 2.41
CA GLN A 121 8.12 6.41 1.28
C GLN A 121 7.02 5.73 0.46
N LYS A 122 6.05 5.06 1.10
CA LYS A 122 4.94 4.41 0.38
C LYS A 122 4.00 5.43 -0.25
N LEU A 123 3.77 6.54 0.43
CA LEU A 123 3.00 7.64 -0.11
C LEU A 123 3.68 8.21 -1.36
N GLN A 124 4.98 8.50 -1.30
CA GLN A 124 5.76 8.98 -2.44
C GLN A 124 5.69 7.99 -3.62
N LEU A 125 5.86 6.69 -3.36
CA LEU A 125 5.74 5.66 -4.40
C LEU A 125 4.38 5.67 -5.11
N LEU A 126 3.29 5.92 -4.37
CA LEU A 126 1.96 6.03 -4.99
C LEU A 126 1.75 7.36 -5.71
N LEU A 127 2.29 8.47 -5.19
CA LEU A 127 2.17 9.78 -5.84
C LEU A 127 2.97 9.86 -7.14
N ASP A 128 4.12 9.21 -7.18
CA ASP A 128 4.99 9.07 -8.37
C ASP A 128 4.39 8.11 -9.41
N ASP A 129 3.46 7.23 -9.01
CA ASP A 129 2.81 6.30 -9.92
C ASP A 129 1.70 7.03 -10.71
N GLU A 130 1.91 7.20 -12.01
CA GLU A 130 0.98 7.91 -12.90
C GLU A 130 -0.45 7.36 -12.85
N ARG A 131 -0.61 6.06 -12.57
CA ARG A 131 -1.92 5.38 -12.51
C ARG A 131 -2.77 5.83 -11.32
N VAL A 132 -2.16 6.41 -10.28
CA VAL A 132 -2.86 6.80 -9.06
C VAL A 132 -3.30 8.26 -9.13
N ASP A 133 -4.61 8.52 -9.10
CA ASP A 133 -5.13 9.88 -8.87
C ASP A 133 -5.05 10.22 -7.37
N PRO A 134 -4.19 11.17 -6.94
CA PRO A 134 -4.10 11.53 -5.53
C PRO A 134 -5.28 12.35 -5.01
N ASN A 135 -6.09 12.92 -5.91
CA ASN A 135 -7.25 13.74 -5.53
C ASN A 135 -8.55 12.94 -5.51
N ILE A 136 -8.46 11.61 -5.71
CA ILE A 136 -9.62 10.73 -5.70
C ILE A 136 -10.30 10.72 -4.33
N VAL A 137 -11.63 10.73 -4.36
CA VAL A 137 -12.48 10.67 -3.17
C VAL A 137 -13.26 9.36 -3.19
N SER A 138 -13.24 8.61 -2.08
CA SER A 138 -13.99 7.36 -1.97
C SER A 138 -15.51 7.59 -1.92
N SER A 139 -16.29 6.53 -2.09
CA SER A 139 -17.75 6.57 -1.87
C SER A 139 -18.12 6.97 -0.43
N THR A 140 -17.20 6.78 0.53
CA THR A 140 -17.32 7.20 1.92
C THR A 140 -16.80 8.62 2.19
N LYS A 141 -16.52 9.40 1.14
CA LYS A 141 -15.97 10.78 1.19
C LYS A 141 -14.57 10.88 1.80
N LYS A 142 -13.81 9.79 1.79
CA LYS A 142 -12.43 9.77 2.26
C LYS A 142 -11.50 10.22 1.14
N SER A 143 -10.48 10.99 1.49
CA SER A 143 -9.40 11.45 0.61
C SER A 143 -8.04 11.11 1.21
N ILE A 144 -6.97 11.41 0.47
CA ILE A 144 -5.59 11.30 0.97
C ILE A 144 -5.35 12.13 2.24
N TRP A 145 -6.07 13.25 2.38
CA TRP A 145 -5.97 14.17 3.50
C TRP A 145 -6.52 13.60 4.80
N ASP A 146 -7.43 12.62 4.78
CA ASP A 146 -7.98 12.04 6.01
C ASP A 146 -6.98 11.12 6.73
N SER A 147 -5.99 10.61 6.00
CA SER A 147 -5.00 9.64 6.51
C SER A 147 -3.61 10.23 6.71
N VAL A 148 -3.45 11.52 6.40
CA VAL A 148 -2.19 12.25 6.58
C VAL A 148 -1.77 12.30 8.05
N THR A 149 -0.46 12.24 8.23
CA THR A 149 0.26 12.29 9.50
C THR A 149 1.24 13.45 9.47
N SER A 150 1.84 13.80 10.61
CA SER A 150 2.88 14.83 10.66
C SER A 150 4.09 14.52 9.76
N SER A 151 4.39 13.23 9.49
CA SER A 151 5.49 12.85 8.60
C SER A 151 5.10 13.03 7.12
N THR A 152 3.89 12.60 6.76
CA THR A 152 3.43 12.59 5.37
C THR A 152 2.91 13.94 4.88
N LEU A 153 2.63 14.88 5.78
CA LEU A 153 2.07 16.18 5.41
C LEU A 153 2.99 16.94 4.44
N GLY A 154 4.29 17.00 4.72
CA GLY A 154 5.25 17.66 3.81
C GLY A 154 5.25 17.02 2.41
N THR A 155 5.21 15.68 2.35
CA THR A 155 5.09 14.95 1.08
C THR A 155 3.85 15.38 0.30
N LEU A 156 2.68 15.52 0.95
CA LEU A 156 1.47 15.97 0.26
C LEU A 156 1.53 17.42 -0.19
N LEU A 157 1.99 18.33 0.67
CA LEU A 157 2.03 19.77 0.39
C LEU A 157 2.99 20.13 -0.76
N LEU A 158 4.05 19.33 -0.93
CA LEU A 158 5.09 19.61 -1.94
C LEU A 158 4.86 18.87 -3.27
N HIS A 159 3.91 17.94 -3.32
CA HIS A 159 3.71 17.12 -4.52
C HIS A 159 2.81 17.82 -5.54
N GLU A 160 3.31 18.00 -6.77
CA GLU A 160 2.64 18.79 -7.81
C GLU A 160 1.26 18.28 -8.24
N ARG A 161 1.02 16.97 -8.11
CA ARG A 161 -0.27 16.33 -8.46
C ARG A 161 -1.33 16.49 -7.37
N VAL A 162 -0.97 16.98 -6.18
CA VAL A 162 -1.87 17.06 -5.02
C VAL A 162 -2.49 18.45 -4.94
N TYR A 163 -3.82 18.53 -4.86
CA TYR A 163 -4.55 19.78 -4.74
C TYR A 163 -4.94 20.08 -3.30
N CYS A 164 -5.03 21.37 -2.99
CA CYS A 164 -5.60 21.81 -1.72
C CYS A 164 -7.05 21.32 -1.62
N PRO A 165 -7.40 20.57 -0.55
CA PRO A 165 -8.77 20.13 -0.35
C PRO A 165 -9.62 21.34 0.08
N PRO A 166 -10.95 21.18 0.16
CA PRO A 166 -11.82 22.21 0.71
C PRO A 166 -11.33 22.72 2.08
N ASP A 167 -11.52 24.02 2.32
CA ASP A 167 -11.03 24.75 3.49
C ASP A 167 -11.36 24.06 4.83
N ASP A 168 -12.56 23.52 4.98
CA ASP A 168 -13.01 22.82 6.19
C ASP A 168 -12.21 21.52 6.43
N VAL A 169 -11.88 20.79 5.36
CA VAL A 169 -11.04 19.59 5.41
C VAL A 169 -9.61 19.99 5.73
N PHE A 170 -9.06 21.00 5.06
CA PHE A 170 -7.67 21.42 5.26
C PHE A 170 -7.45 21.94 6.69
N LYS A 171 -8.35 22.80 7.19
CA LYS A 171 -8.29 23.31 8.57
C LYS A 171 -8.38 22.20 9.60
N ARG A 172 -9.25 21.20 9.41
CA ARG A 172 -9.33 20.01 10.28
C ARG A 172 -8.02 19.22 10.31
N VAL A 173 -7.38 19.03 9.16
CA VAL A 173 -6.10 18.32 9.05
C VAL A 173 -5.00 19.07 9.79
N VAL A 174 -4.87 20.36 9.53
CA VAL A 174 -3.88 21.24 10.19
C VAL A 174 -4.11 21.23 11.70
N ALA A 175 -5.34 21.49 12.16
CA ALA A 175 -5.66 21.46 13.60
C ALA A 175 -5.28 20.11 14.24
N LYS A 176 -5.59 18.97 13.60
CA LYS A 176 -5.24 17.63 14.09
C LYS A 176 -3.73 17.42 14.20
N ILE A 177 -2.95 17.87 13.23
CA ILE A 177 -1.49 17.64 13.17
C ILE A 177 -0.76 18.56 14.15
N PHE A 178 -1.13 19.84 14.17
CA PHE A 178 -0.41 20.86 14.94
C PHE A 178 -0.83 20.92 16.42
N ALA A 179 -1.98 20.35 16.80
CA ALA A 179 -2.40 20.23 18.20
C ALA A 179 -1.42 19.43 19.07
N ARG A 180 -0.59 18.54 18.48
CA ARG A 180 0.33 17.67 19.24
C ARG A 180 1.77 18.14 19.24
N ARG A 181 2.24 18.72 18.13
CA ARG A 181 3.62 19.22 17.93
C ARG A 181 3.59 20.34 16.91
N GLY A 182 3.71 21.59 17.36
CA GLY A 182 3.83 22.75 16.49
C GLY A 182 5.17 22.72 15.73
N ASN A 183 5.11 22.68 14.39
CA ASN A 183 6.28 22.88 13.52
C ASN A 183 6.09 24.16 12.70
N VAL A 184 6.85 25.21 13.00
CA VAL A 184 6.70 26.53 12.35
C VAL A 184 6.98 26.46 10.85
N GLU A 185 7.94 25.65 10.41
CA GLU A 185 8.28 25.50 8.99
C GLU A 185 7.12 24.83 8.23
N LEU A 186 6.58 23.75 8.78
CA LEU A 186 5.44 23.03 8.22
C LEU A 186 4.17 23.90 8.21
N MET A 187 4.01 24.79 9.20
CA MET A 187 2.92 25.77 9.20
C MET A 187 3.05 26.77 8.05
N ALA A 188 4.26 27.27 7.80
CA ALA A 188 4.50 28.17 6.67
C ALA A 188 4.23 27.47 5.33
N GLU A 189 4.56 26.17 5.22
CA GLU A 189 4.20 25.35 4.05
C GLU A 189 2.69 25.21 3.90
N CYS A 190 1.96 24.96 4.98
CA CYS A 190 0.50 24.89 4.94
C CYS A 190 -0.13 26.20 4.42
N CYS A 191 0.35 27.35 4.93
CA CYS A 191 -0.13 28.66 4.47
C CYS A 191 0.16 28.90 2.99
N ARG A 192 1.36 28.55 2.52
CA ARG A 192 1.72 28.67 1.09
C ARG A 192 0.87 27.78 0.21
N PHE A 193 0.61 26.55 0.65
CA PHE A 193 -0.13 25.57 -0.12
C PHE A 193 -1.63 25.90 -0.23
N SER A 194 -2.25 26.36 0.86
CA SER A 194 -3.67 26.73 0.84
C SER A 194 -3.94 28.18 0.43
N GLY A 195 -2.93 29.05 0.45
CA GLY A 195 -3.10 30.49 0.28
C GLY A 195 -3.72 31.19 1.50
N MET A 196 -3.96 30.47 2.60
CA MET A 196 -4.55 31.01 3.82
C MET A 196 -3.49 31.66 4.72
N GLY A 197 -3.90 32.71 5.44
CA GLY A 197 -3.12 33.25 6.54
C GLY A 197 -3.08 32.32 7.76
N PRO A 198 -2.06 32.46 8.64
CA PRO A 198 -2.00 31.70 9.89
C PRO A 198 -3.28 31.81 10.74
N ASP A 199 -3.87 33.01 10.82
CA ASP A 199 -5.08 33.26 11.59
C ASP A 199 -6.31 32.53 11.00
N GLU A 200 -6.36 32.34 9.69
CA GLU A 200 -7.46 31.63 9.02
C GLU A 200 -7.38 30.11 9.21
N LEU A 201 -6.15 29.57 9.29
CA LEU A 201 -5.88 28.17 9.59
C LEU A 201 -6.16 27.82 11.06
N PHE A 202 -5.91 28.77 11.96
CA PHE A 202 -5.99 28.56 13.41
C PHE A 202 -7.15 29.24 14.11
N GLY A 203 -7.98 30.04 13.44
CA GLY A 203 -9.13 30.73 14.03
C GLY A 203 -10.23 29.82 14.62
N PHE A 204 -9.97 28.50 14.69
CA PHE A 204 -10.79 27.47 15.33
C PHE A 204 -10.09 26.75 16.51
N LEU A 205 -8.86 27.14 16.90
CA LEU A 205 -8.18 26.66 18.12
C LEU A 205 -8.46 27.60 19.30
#